data_AF-R4WK52-F1
#
_entry.id   AF-R4WK52-F1
#
_cell.length_a   1.000
_cell.length_b   1.000
_cell.length_c   1.000
_cell.angle_alpha   90.00
_cell.angle_beta   90.00
_cell.angle_gamma   90.00
#
_symmetry.space_group_name_H-M   'P 1'
#
loop_
_entity.id
_entity.type
_entity.pdbx_description
1 polymer ?
#
loop_
_entity_poly.entity_id
_entity_poly.type
_entity_poly.pdbx_seq_one_letter_code
_entity_poly.pdbx_strand_id
1 'polypeptide(L)'
;MVHRRLTHDDAFGVGEALNETAFGEGLVARGSIWLFAGNAEKGREVVQERSVLAPWVFISPTQLPFEHWKDTVRMEFSSLKTALPSTVQILTLEPWSNDKILLRLEHISTKADAVTIDLEDLFVPFKVNGIREMTIDGNKKKSEIRRLVWNEEIGNTIIASAPTSQPISTQVTLKTMQIRTFVLDVSYYNTF
;
A
#
# COMPACT_ATOMS: atom_id res chain seq x y z
N MET A 1 0.22 27.14 -1.75
CA MET A 1 -1.07 27.54 -1.17
C MET A 1 -1.43 26.49 -0.12
N VAL A 2 -1.61 26.86 1.15
CA VAL A 2 -1.74 25.90 2.29
C VAL A 2 -3.13 25.87 2.93
N HIS A 3 -3.89 26.96 2.84
CA HIS A 3 -5.26 27.09 3.33
C HIS A 3 -5.93 28.25 2.58
N ARG A 4 -7.26 28.26 2.46
CA ARG A 4 -8.01 29.28 1.72
C ARG A 4 -9.24 29.71 2.51
N ARG A 5 -9.56 31.01 2.41
CA ARG A 5 -10.81 31.60 2.90
C ARG A 5 -11.31 32.57 1.85
N LEU A 6 -12.56 32.42 1.45
CA LEU A 6 -13.28 33.29 0.52
C LEU A 6 -14.50 33.86 1.24
N THR A 7 -14.82 35.12 0.98
CA THR A 7 -16.00 35.79 1.54
C THR A 7 -17.20 35.77 0.61
N HIS A 8 -17.04 35.24 -0.60
CA HIS A 8 -18.07 35.15 -1.63
C HIS A 8 -18.06 33.75 -2.26
N ASP A 9 -19.24 33.31 -2.67
CA ASP A 9 -19.46 32.12 -3.50
C ASP A 9 -18.95 32.36 -4.93
N ASP A 10 -18.53 31.30 -5.60
CA ASP A 10 -18.01 31.35 -6.98
C ASP A 10 -19.07 31.04 -8.05
N ALA A 11 -20.34 30.89 -7.65
CA ALA A 11 -21.50 30.63 -8.49
C ALA A 11 -21.46 29.32 -9.29
N PHE A 12 -20.67 28.33 -8.86
CA PHE A 12 -20.66 26.98 -9.45
C PHE A 12 -21.62 25.98 -8.77
N GLY A 13 -22.53 26.47 -7.92
CA GLY A 13 -23.68 25.71 -7.41
C GLY A 13 -23.58 25.27 -5.95
N VAL A 14 -22.50 25.60 -5.23
CA VAL A 14 -22.39 25.34 -3.79
C VAL A 14 -23.25 26.34 -3.01
N GLY A 15 -23.28 27.61 -3.42
CA GLY A 15 -24.20 28.62 -2.87
C GLY A 15 -23.74 29.21 -1.53
N GLU A 16 -22.47 29.03 -1.18
CA GLU A 16 -21.86 29.56 0.03
C GLU A 16 -20.39 29.94 -0.20
N ALA A 17 -19.94 30.94 0.54
CA ALA A 17 -18.54 31.31 0.52
C ALA A 17 -17.69 30.25 1.25
N LEU A 18 -16.47 29.98 0.75
CA LEU A 18 -15.49 29.13 1.45
C LEU A 18 -14.98 29.83 2.73
N ASN A 19 -15.78 29.85 3.78
CA ASN A 19 -15.53 30.59 5.02
C ASN A 19 -15.71 29.69 6.25
N GLU A 20 -14.90 28.63 6.32
CA GLU A 20 -14.98 27.63 7.39
C GLU A 20 -14.70 28.25 8.78
N THR A 21 -15.51 27.87 9.77
CA THR A 21 -15.38 28.34 11.16
C THR A 21 -15.50 27.19 12.16
N ALA A 22 -14.85 27.33 13.32
CA ALA A 22 -14.97 26.44 14.46
C ALA A 22 -15.10 27.28 15.74
N PHE A 23 -16.07 26.98 16.60
CA PHE A 23 -16.33 27.72 17.85
C PHE A 23 -16.55 29.23 17.66
N GLY A 24 -17.11 29.64 16.51
CA GLY A 24 -17.33 31.06 16.18
C GLY A 24 -16.08 31.80 15.67
N GLU A 25 -14.95 31.11 15.55
CA GLU A 25 -13.70 31.65 15.00
C GLU A 25 -13.37 31.02 13.64
N GLY A 26 -12.49 31.67 12.87
CA GLY A 26 -12.02 31.12 11.59
C GLY A 26 -11.27 29.80 11.79
N LEU A 27 -11.51 28.82 10.92
CA LEU A 27 -10.89 27.51 11.01
C LEU A 27 -9.35 27.62 10.97
N VAL A 28 -8.68 26.88 11.86
CA VAL A 28 -7.22 26.78 11.91
C VAL A 28 -6.78 25.43 11.36
N ALA A 29 -6.14 25.43 10.19
CA ALA A 29 -5.51 24.23 9.63
C ALA A 29 -4.08 24.06 10.15
N ARG A 30 -3.72 22.82 10.52
CA ARG A 30 -2.36 22.43 10.88
C ARG A 30 -1.85 21.39 9.88
N GLY A 31 -0.61 21.57 9.41
CA GLY A 31 0.06 20.62 8.52
C GLY A 31 1.57 20.66 8.70
N SER A 32 2.27 19.80 7.98
CA SER A 32 3.74 19.73 7.98
C SER A 32 4.26 19.63 6.56
N ILE A 33 5.38 20.30 6.29
CA ILE A 33 6.08 20.24 5.01
C ILE A 33 7.43 19.57 5.24
N TRP A 34 7.68 18.48 4.54
CA TRP A 34 8.96 17.78 4.57
C TRP A 34 9.80 18.20 3.37
N LEU A 35 10.98 18.76 3.63
CA LEU A 35 11.94 19.14 2.60
C LEU A 35 13.16 18.22 2.71
N PHE A 36 13.56 17.65 1.59
CA PHE A 36 14.75 16.82 1.49
C PHE A 36 15.69 17.37 0.42
N ALA A 37 16.98 17.50 0.76
CA ALA A 37 18.03 17.91 -0.16
C ALA A 37 19.02 16.76 -0.34
N GLY A 38 19.16 16.27 -1.56
CA GLY A 38 20.08 15.18 -1.89
C GLY A 38 19.56 14.26 -2.99
N ASN A 39 19.90 12.98 -2.91
CA ASN A 39 19.43 11.97 -3.85
C ASN A 39 17.91 11.79 -3.76
N ALA A 40 17.21 11.95 -4.87
CA ALA A 40 15.75 11.92 -4.92
C ALA A 40 15.14 10.58 -4.47
N GLU A 41 15.79 9.45 -4.74
CA GLU A 41 15.30 8.12 -4.32
C GLU A 41 15.38 8.00 -2.79
N LYS A 42 16.51 8.38 -2.19
CA LYS A 42 16.68 8.42 -0.73
C LYS A 42 15.74 9.43 -0.07
N GLY A 43 15.50 10.55 -0.74
CA GLY A 43 14.54 11.56 -0.29
C GLY A 43 13.11 11.02 -0.26
N ARG A 44 12.71 10.26 -1.30
CA ARG A 44 11.39 9.62 -1.34
C ARG A 44 11.21 8.66 -0.17
N GLU A 45 12.17 7.78 0.07
CA GLU A 45 12.14 6.81 1.18
C GLU A 45 11.92 7.52 2.53
N VAL A 46 12.79 8.48 2.86
CA VAL A 46 12.72 9.21 4.14
C VAL A 46 11.42 9.99 4.30
N VAL A 47 10.96 10.66 3.24
CA VAL A 47 9.70 11.43 3.28
C VAL A 47 8.51 10.49 3.41
N GLN A 48 8.52 9.36 2.70
CA GLN A 48 7.44 8.36 2.73
C GLN A 48 7.31 7.72 4.12
N GLU A 49 8.41 7.32 4.75
CA GLU A 49 8.43 6.79 6.12
C GLU A 49 7.89 7.79 7.15
N ARG A 50 8.17 9.08 6.97
CA ARG A 50 7.75 10.13 7.93
C ARG A 50 6.33 10.64 7.72
N SER A 51 5.81 10.58 6.51
CA SER A 51 4.53 11.21 6.16
C SER A 51 3.41 10.23 5.87
N VAL A 52 3.68 9.18 5.08
CA VAL A 52 2.65 8.23 4.61
C VAL A 52 2.63 6.96 5.44
N LEU A 53 3.82 6.47 5.82
CA LEU A 53 4.02 5.21 6.54
C LEU A 53 4.49 5.45 7.99
N ALA A 54 4.08 6.58 8.57
CA ALA A 54 4.45 6.90 9.95
C ALA A 54 3.97 5.80 10.91
N PRO A 55 4.84 5.34 11.83
CA PRO A 55 4.48 4.28 12.75
C PRO A 55 3.34 4.72 13.67
N TRP A 56 2.46 3.79 14.00
CA TRP A 56 1.41 4.04 14.97
C TRP A 56 1.99 3.96 16.38
N VAL A 57 1.84 5.04 17.14
CA VAL A 57 2.32 5.11 18.52
C VAL A 57 1.18 4.69 19.44
N PHE A 58 1.39 3.60 20.16
CA PHE A 58 0.48 3.12 21.19
C PHE A 58 1.09 3.37 22.56
N ILE A 59 0.28 3.83 23.50
CA ILE A 59 0.70 4.11 24.88
C ILE A 59 -0.26 3.35 25.80
N SER A 60 0.29 2.57 26.74
CA SER A 60 -0.49 1.86 27.76
C SER A 60 0.03 2.22 29.14
N PRO A 61 -0.84 2.50 30.13
CA PRO A 61 -0.41 2.67 31.51
C PRO A 61 0.10 1.34 32.06
N THR A 62 1.13 1.39 32.91
CA THR A 62 1.64 0.22 33.65
C THR A 62 2.18 0.64 35.01
N GLN A 63 2.00 -0.23 36.00
CA GLN A 63 2.61 -0.11 37.33
C GLN A 63 3.88 -0.96 37.46
N LEU A 64 4.18 -1.80 36.47
CA LEU A 64 5.36 -2.64 36.46
C LEU A 64 6.60 -1.80 36.13
N PRO A 65 7.72 -1.97 36.86
CA PRO A 65 9.01 -1.47 36.43
C PRO A 65 9.39 -2.03 35.06
N PHE A 66 10.18 -1.26 34.29
CA PHE A 66 10.57 -1.62 32.93
C PHE A 66 11.18 -3.03 32.80
N GLU A 67 12.08 -3.40 33.72
CA GLU A 67 12.74 -4.72 33.71
C GLU A 67 11.72 -5.87 33.79
N HIS A 68 10.70 -5.75 34.65
CA HIS A 68 9.64 -6.75 34.75
C HIS A 68 8.73 -6.75 33.52
N TRP A 69 8.39 -5.57 32.98
CA TRP A 69 7.57 -5.47 31.79
C TRP A 69 8.20 -6.19 30.59
N LYS A 70 9.49 -5.93 30.37
CA LYS A 70 10.29 -6.49 29.28
C LYS A 70 10.27 -8.03 29.28
N ASP A 71 10.26 -8.65 30.46
CA ASP A 71 10.23 -10.10 30.60
C ASP A 71 8.83 -10.70 30.40
N THR A 72 7.78 -9.90 30.64
CA THR A 72 6.38 -10.35 30.55
C THR A 72 5.74 -10.16 29.17
N VAL A 73 6.26 -9.25 28.36
CA VAL A 73 5.64 -8.85 27.09
C VAL A 73 6.62 -9.01 25.94
N ARG A 74 6.13 -9.48 24.78
CA ARG A 74 6.90 -9.47 23.54
C ARG A 74 7.13 -8.03 23.08
N MET A 75 8.35 -7.54 23.27
CA MET A 75 8.74 -6.16 22.94
C MET A 75 8.93 -5.90 21.44
N GLU A 76 9.15 -6.94 20.65
CA GLU A 76 9.37 -6.84 19.21
C GLU A 76 8.65 -7.97 18.46
N PHE A 77 8.05 -7.62 17.33
CA PHE A 77 7.39 -8.58 16.45
C PHE A 77 7.54 -8.14 14.99
N SER A 78 7.92 -9.08 14.13
CA SER A 78 7.86 -8.94 12.68
C SER A 78 6.93 -10.02 12.12
N SER A 79 6.03 -9.62 11.22
CA SER A 79 5.17 -10.56 10.50
C SER A 79 5.85 -11.15 9.27
N LEU A 80 6.99 -10.61 8.83
CA LEU A 80 7.76 -11.08 7.69
C LEU A 80 8.95 -11.93 8.14
N LYS A 81 9.15 -13.10 7.51
CA LYS A 81 10.33 -13.96 7.75
C LYS A 81 11.61 -13.34 7.18
N THR A 82 11.48 -12.67 6.03
CA THR A 82 12.57 -12.00 5.33
C THR A 82 12.12 -10.60 4.93
N ALA A 83 13.00 -9.61 5.08
CA ALA A 83 12.72 -8.26 4.61
C ALA A 83 12.45 -8.26 3.10
N LEU A 84 11.45 -7.47 2.67
CA LEU A 84 11.21 -7.26 1.26
C LEU A 84 12.36 -6.46 0.64
N PRO A 85 12.64 -6.65 -0.66
CA PRO A 85 13.55 -5.78 -1.40
C PRO A 85 13.13 -4.31 -1.24
N SER A 86 14.09 -3.39 -1.13
CA SER A 86 13.80 -1.95 -0.90
C SER A 86 12.99 -1.28 -2.01
N THR A 87 12.86 -1.93 -3.17
CA THR A 87 12.03 -1.48 -4.30
C THR A 87 10.59 -2.00 -4.24
N VAL A 88 10.24 -2.86 -3.28
CA VAL A 88 8.91 -3.46 -3.16
C VAL A 88 8.28 -3.13 -1.81
N GLN A 89 7.02 -2.73 -1.84
CA GLN A 89 6.23 -2.38 -0.67
C GLN A 89 4.92 -3.19 -0.65
N ILE A 90 4.48 -3.58 0.56
CA ILE A 90 3.12 -4.04 0.81
C ILE A 90 2.21 -2.81 0.88
N LEU A 91 1.35 -2.65 -0.12
CA LEU A 91 0.37 -1.57 -0.17
C LEU A 91 -0.92 -1.96 0.58
N THR A 92 -1.28 -3.24 0.57
CA THR A 92 -2.45 -3.74 1.30
C THR A 92 -2.18 -5.15 1.80
N LEU A 93 -2.56 -5.41 3.05
CA LEU A 93 -2.66 -6.74 3.65
C LEU A 93 -3.93 -6.76 4.50
N GLU A 94 -5.02 -7.31 3.97
CA GLU A 94 -6.31 -7.29 4.64
C GLU A 94 -7.03 -8.65 4.59
N PRO A 95 -7.82 -9.02 5.62
CA PRO A 95 -8.71 -10.16 5.54
C PRO A 95 -9.72 -9.98 4.40
N TRP A 96 -9.93 -11.03 3.58
CA TRP A 96 -10.90 -10.99 2.48
C TRP A 96 -12.12 -11.86 2.77
N SER A 97 -11.89 -13.09 3.21
CA SER A 97 -12.91 -14.05 3.65
C SER A 97 -12.25 -15.09 4.55
N ASN A 98 -13.00 -16.09 5.02
CA ASN A 98 -12.43 -17.20 5.78
C ASN A 98 -11.21 -17.79 5.05
N ASP A 99 -10.09 -17.86 5.75
CA ASP A 99 -8.79 -18.38 5.28
C ASP A 99 -8.28 -17.72 3.99
N LYS A 100 -8.70 -16.47 3.71
CA LYS A 100 -8.23 -15.69 2.57
C LYS A 100 -7.80 -14.29 2.95
N ILE A 101 -6.68 -13.88 2.38
CA ILE A 101 -6.09 -12.56 2.57
C ILE A 101 -5.94 -11.88 1.21
N LEU A 102 -6.26 -10.60 1.14
CA LEU A 102 -5.91 -9.76 0.01
C LEU A 102 -4.55 -9.12 0.25
N LEU A 103 -3.65 -9.36 -0.70
CA LEU A 103 -2.31 -8.79 -0.73
C LEU A 103 -2.18 -7.89 -1.97
N ARG A 104 -1.75 -6.65 -1.77
CA ARG A 104 -1.28 -5.77 -2.85
C ARG A 104 0.20 -5.47 -2.65
N LEU A 105 0.98 -5.77 -3.68
CA LEU A 105 2.40 -5.45 -3.75
C LEU A 105 2.62 -4.37 -4.80
N GLU A 106 3.46 -3.40 -4.48
CA GLU A 106 3.85 -2.30 -5.35
C GLU A 106 5.36 -2.26 -5.54
N HIS A 107 5.81 -2.07 -6.78
CA HIS A 107 7.20 -1.75 -7.08
C HIS A 107 7.40 -0.23 -7.15
N ILE A 108 7.97 0.37 -6.09
CA ILE A 108 8.01 1.83 -5.90
C ILE A 108 9.13 2.54 -6.66
N SER A 109 10.07 1.80 -7.26
CA SER A 109 11.14 2.41 -8.06
C SER A 109 10.69 2.65 -9.51
N THR A 110 11.18 3.76 -10.07
CA THR A 110 10.99 4.18 -11.48
C THR A 110 12.09 3.68 -12.42
N LYS A 111 13.20 3.17 -11.87
CA LYS A 111 14.42 2.84 -12.64
C LYS A 111 14.94 1.44 -12.38
N ALA A 112 14.58 0.82 -11.25
CA ALA A 112 15.06 -0.51 -10.93
C ALA A 112 14.38 -1.58 -11.80
N ASP A 113 15.12 -2.66 -12.04
CA ASP A 113 14.67 -3.83 -12.78
C ASP A 113 13.54 -4.57 -12.06
N ALA A 114 12.89 -5.48 -12.79
CA ALA A 114 11.86 -6.32 -12.22
C ALA A 114 12.42 -7.20 -11.09
N VAL A 115 11.62 -7.37 -10.03
CA VAL A 115 11.99 -8.13 -8.84
C VAL A 115 11.03 -9.29 -8.65
N THR A 116 11.56 -10.47 -8.34
CA THR A 116 10.78 -11.68 -8.03
C THR A 116 10.79 -11.94 -6.53
N ILE A 117 9.62 -12.19 -5.97
CA ILE A 117 9.41 -12.49 -4.55
C ILE A 117 8.67 -13.81 -4.45
N ASP A 118 9.09 -14.69 -3.53
CA ASP A 118 8.33 -15.88 -3.17
C ASP A 118 7.37 -15.58 -2.02
N LEU A 119 6.08 -15.82 -2.25
CA LEU A 119 5.03 -15.58 -1.27
C LEU A 119 4.74 -16.80 -0.38
N GLU A 120 5.24 -18.00 -0.71
CA GLU A 120 4.88 -19.23 0.03
C GLU A 120 5.20 -19.11 1.53
N ASP A 121 6.41 -18.65 1.82
CA ASP A 121 7.00 -18.59 3.15
C ASP A 121 7.32 -17.16 3.62
N LEU A 122 6.76 -16.14 2.98
CA LEU A 122 7.06 -14.74 3.30
C LEU A 122 6.60 -14.35 4.72
N PHE A 123 5.47 -14.89 5.19
CA PHE A 123 4.83 -14.47 6.43
C PHE A 123 5.08 -15.47 7.57
N VAL A 124 5.34 -14.94 8.76
CA VAL A 124 5.47 -15.70 10.02
C VAL A 124 4.13 -16.27 10.50
N PRO A 125 3.01 -15.53 10.56
CA PRO A 125 1.79 -16.00 11.21
C PRO A 125 0.97 -17.04 10.41
N PHE A 126 1.23 -17.19 9.11
CA PHE A 126 0.47 -18.11 8.27
C PHE A 126 1.30 -18.61 7.09
N LYS A 127 0.94 -19.79 6.57
CA LYS A 127 1.45 -20.34 5.31
C LYS A 127 0.53 -19.95 4.15
N VAL A 128 1.11 -19.60 3.00
CA VAL A 128 0.34 -19.40 1.76
C VAL A 128 0.21 -20.73 1.02
N ASN A 129 -1.03 -21.20 0.85
CA ASN A 129 -1.35 -22.47 0.19
C ASN A 129 -1.72 -22.28 -1.29
N GLY A 130 -2.15 -21.07 -1.67
CA GLY A 130 -2.60 -20.77 -3.02
C GLY A 130 -2.69 -19.27 -3.27
N ILE A 131 -2.48 -18.88 -4.52
CA ILE A 131 -2.49 -17.46 -4.94
C ILE A 131 -3.38 -17.30 -6.16
N ARG A 132 -4.20 -16.25 -6.17
CA ARG A 132 -5.01 -15.86 -7.32
C ARG A 132 -4.75 -14.40 -7.63
N GLU A 133 -4.24 -14.09 -8.82
CA GLU A 133 -4.06 -12.71 -9.25
C GLU A 133 -5.41 -12.09 -9.67
N MET A 134 -5.70 -10.91 -9.15
CA MET A 134 -6.96 -10.19 -9.33
C MET A 134 -6.75 -8.87 -10.07
N THR A 135 -7.85 -8.23 -10.46
CA THR A 135 -7.91 -6.80 -10.78
C THR A 135 -7.49 -5.94 -9.58
N ILE A 136 -7.17 -4.66 -9.80
CA ILE A 136 -6.70 -3.75 -8.73
C ILE A 136 -7.76 -3.53 -7.63
N ASP A 137 -9.03 -3.53 -8.01
CA ASP A 137 -10.20 -3.50 -7.12
C ASP A 137 -10.51 -4.87 -6.47
N GLY A 138 -9.80 -5.93 -6.86
CA GLY A 138 -9.92 -7.27 -6.30
C GLY A 138 -11.16 -8.07 -6.74
N ASN A 139 -12.03 -7.54 -7.59
CA ASN A 139 -13.34 -8.16 -7.86
C ASN A 139 -13.36 -9.24 -8.95
N LYS A 140 -12.34 -9.31 -9.81
CA LYS A 140 -12.26 -10.25 -10.95
C LYS A 140 -10.88 -10.83 -11.07
N LYS A 141 -10.76 -12.06 -11.57
CA LYS A 141 -9.45 -12.65 -11.84
C LYS A 141 -8.78 -11.90 -12.98
N LYS A 142 -7.47 -11.67 -12.85
CA LYS A 142 -6.68 -10.99 -13.88
C LYS A 142 -6.77 -11.69 -15.24
N SER A 143 -6.80 -13.03 -15.22
CA SER A 143 -6.92 -13.88 -16.41
C SER A 143 -8.25 -13.73 -17.16
N GLU A 144 -9.28 -13.20 -16.51
CA GLU A 144 -10.62 -13.04 -17.09
C GLU A 144 -10.81 -11.65 -17.74
N ILE A 145 -9.84 -10.74 -17.59
CA ILE A 145 -9.90 -9.39 -18.16
C ILE A 145 -9.71 -9.46 -19.68
N ARG A 146 -10.62 -8.82 -20.41
CA ARG A 146 -10.48 -8.53 -21.85
C ARG A 146 -10.38 -7.03 -22.05
N ARG A 147 -9.29 -6.57 -22.67
CA ARG A 147 -9.12 -5.16 -23.02
C ARG A 147 -9.77 -4.88 -24.38
N LEU A 148 -10.39 -3.70 -24.48
CA LEU A 148 -10.79 -3.15 -25.78
C LEU A 148 -9.53 -2.85 -26.59
N VAL A 149 -9.61 -3.10 -27.90
CA VAL A 149 -8.56 -2.78 -28.86
C VAL A 149 -8.99 -1.52 -29.58
N TRP A 150 -8.15 -0.49 -29.52
CA TRP A 150 -8.38 0.80 -30.16
C TRP A 150 -7.44 0.95 -31.36
N ASN A 151 -7.97 1.47 -32.46
CA ASN A 151 -7.16 1.88 -33.59
C ASN A 151 -6.81 3.36 -33.39
N GLU A 152 -5.54 3.68 -33.20
CA GLU A 152 -5.08 5.07 -33.15
C GLU A 152 -4.97 5.65 -34.57
N GLU A 153 -5.22 6.96 -34.73
CA GLU A 153 -5.10 7.65 -36.03
C GLU A 153 -3.65 7.68 -36.55
N ILE A 154 -2.68 7.63 -35.64
CA ILE A 154 -1.27 7.51 -35.94
C ILE A 154 -0.94 6.03 -35.75
N GLY A 155 -0.43 5.36 -36.79
CA GLY A 155 -0.31 3.89 -36.94
C GLY A 155 0.52 3.10 -35.90
N ASN A 156 0.50 3.50 -34.64
CA ASN A 156 0.95 2.72 -33.51
C ASN A 156 -0.11 1.68 -33.16
N THR A 157 -0.02 0.52 -33.78
CA THR A 157 -0.82 -0.64 -33.36
C THR A 157 -0.44 -1.01 -31.93
N ILE A 158 -1.26 -0.64 -30.95
CA ILE A 158 -1.11 -1.15 -29.58
C ILE A 158 -1.50 -2.63 -29.64
N ILE A 159 -0.48 -3.50 -29.68
CA ILE A 159 -0.69 -4.94 -29.55
C ILE A 159 -1.19 -5.18 -28.13
N ALA A 160 -2.45 -5.56 -28.00
CA ALA A 160 -3.00 -6.02 -26.73
C ALA A 160 -2.10 -7.13 -26.18
N SER A 161 -1.53 -6.91 -25.00
CA SER A 161 -0.71 -7.92 -24.33
C SER A 161 -1.56 -9.18 -24.19
N ALA A 162 -1.09 -10.29 -24.77
CA ALA A 162 -1.75 -11.58 -24.59
C ALA A 162 -1.93 -11.84 -23.09
N PRO A 163 -3.06 -12.42 -22.65
CA PRO A 163 -3.19 -12.84 -21.26
C PRO A 163 -2.14 -13.92 -21.02
N THR A 164 -1.03 -13.56 -20.38
CA THR A 164 -0.01 -14.51 -19.97
C THR A 164 -0.61 -15.35 -18.86
N SER A 165 -1.15 -16.52 -19.21
CA SER A 165 -1.47 -17.55 -18.24
C SER A 165 -0.16 -18.16 -17.75
N GLN A 166 0.58 -17.42 -16.92
CA GLN A 166 1.67 -18.05 -16.18
C GLN A 166 1.03 -19.05 -15.20
N PRO A 167 1.57 -20.28 -15.11
CA PRO A 167 1.15 -21.20 -14.06
C PRO A 167 1.28 -20.52 -12.71
N ILE A 168 0.36 -20.83 -11.80
CA ILE A 168 0.29 -20.23 -10.46
C ILE A 168 1.51 -20.72 -9.67
N SER A 169 2.63 -20.01 -9.83
CA SER A 169 3.79 -20.11 -8.96
C SER A 169 3.58 -19.15 -7.79
N THR A 170 4.07 -19.53 -6.60
CA THR A 170 4.16 -18.64 -5.45
C THR A 170 5.19 -17.52 -5.66
N GLN A 171 6.04 -17.67 -6.67
CA GLN A 171 6.97 -16.65 -7.11
C GLN A 171 6.28 -15.63 -8.01
N VAL A 172 6.22 -14.39 -7.53
CA VAL A 172 5.61 -13.26 -8.23
C VAL A 172 6.67 -12.27 -8.65
N THR A 173 6.74 -11.98 -9.95
CA THR A 173 7.58 -10.91 -10.47
C THR A 173 6.80 -9.60 -10.54
N LEU A 174 7.36 -8.52 -10.00
CA LEU A 174 6.87 -7.15 -10.15
C LEU A 174 7.80 -6.38 -11.08
N LYS A 175 7.22 -5.76 -12.11
CA LYS A 175 7.93 -4.80 -12.97
C LYS A 175 7.96 -3.42 -12.30
N THR A 176 8.86 -2.57 -12.78
CA THR A 176 8.96 -1.15 -12.43
C THR A 176 7.58 -0.47 -12.45
N MET A 177 7.23 0.26 -11.38
CA MET A 177 5.95 0.95 -11.19
C MET A 177 4.69 0.05 -11.23
N GLN A 178 4.85 -1.28 -11.13
CA GLN A 178 3.70 -2.19 -11.17
C GLN A 178 3.10 -2.39 -9.79
N ILE A 179 1.76 -2.35 -9.72
CA ILE A 179 0.98 -2.86 -8.60
C ILE A 179 0.33 -4.18 -9.02
N ARG A 180 0.51 -5.23 -8.22
CA ARG A 180 -0.15 -6.53 -8.41
C ARG A 180 -1.01 -6.85 -7.19
N THR A 181 -2.20 -7.38 -7.46
CA THR A 181 -3.22 -7.70 -6.45
C THR A 181 -3.45 -9.20 -6.43
N PHE A 182 -3.42 -9.79 -5.25
CA PHE A 182 -3.51 -11.23 -5.05
C PHE A 182 -4.50 -11.56 -3.94
N VAL A 183 -5.33 -12.58 -4.14
CA VAL A 183 -6.02 -13.27 -3.06
C VAL A 183 -5.20 -14.50 -2.71
N LEU A 184 -4.73 -14.55 -1.48
CA LEU A 184 -3.98 -15.66 -0.89
C LEU A 184 -4.95 -16.58 -0.17
N ASP A 185 -4.85 -17.90 -0.40
CA ASP A 185 -5.42 -18.91 0.49
C ASP A 185 -4.39 -19.24 1.55
N VAL A 186 -4.76 -19.16 2.83
CA VAL A 186 -3.79 -19.27 3.93
C VAL A 186 -4.20 -20.31 4.97
N SER A 187 -3.21 -20.89 5.64
CA SER A 187 -3.39 -21.65 6.87
C SER A 187 -2.63 -20.98 7.99
N TYR A 188 -3.32 -20.62 9.07
CA TYR A 188 -2.70 -20.02 10.23
C TYR A 188 -1.94 -21.08 11.02
N TYR A 189 -0.74 -20.71 11.50
CA TYR A 189 -0.07 -21.52 12.50
C TYR A 189 -0.78 -21.32 13.85
N ASN A 190 -0.92 -22.39 14.64
CA ASN A 190 -1.35 -22.27 16.03
C ASN A 190 -0.20 -21.61 16.82
N THR A 191 -0.20 -20.29 16.85
CA THR A 191 0.76 -19.52 17.65
C THR A 191 0.03 -18.40 18.39
N PHE A 192 -0.24 -18.66 19.67
CA PHE A 192 -0.31 -17.68 20.74
C PHE A 192 0.59 -18.17 21.87
#